data_AF-A0A962WUH0-F1
#
_entry.id   AF-A0A962WUH0-F1
#
_cell.length_a   1.000
_cell.length_b   1.000
_cell.length_c   1.000
_cell.angle_alpha   90.00
_cell.angle_beta   90.00
_cell.angle_gamma   90.00
#
_symmetry.space_group_name_H-M   'P 1'
#
loop_
_entity.id
_entity.type
_entity.pdbx_description
1 polymer ?
#
loop_
_entity_poly.entity_id
_entity_poly.type
_entity_poly.pdbx_seq_one_letter_code
_entity_poly.pdbx_strand_id
1 'polypeptide(L)'
;MNKPSIFARPGSRQAGLSYVEVVVSIVIISAALVPALQAVQSGIQSATVHEDLAQKHYYLLSKMQEVQATSFDELLAAADAAGAHTAASSYSDASGTDDRRVVYLSFYDADDSDGDNNPFTIDDPNTDGDNNPYTASLDEAGVPLVWIRTEIQNSPFSLETLVRR
;
A
#
# COMPACT_ATOMS: atom_id res chain seq x y z
N MET A 1 -29.56 -58.73 69.71
CA MET A 1 -30.26 -57.83 68.76
C MET A 1 -29.32 -56.67 68.44
N ASN A 2 -28.79 -56.66 67.21
CA ASN A 2 -27.69 -55.80 66.77
C ASN A 2 -28.12 -54.33 66.57
N LYS A 3 -27.30 -53.39 67.05
CA LYS A 3 -27.36 -51.96 66.68
C LYS A 3 -26.63 -51.74 65.34
N PRO A 4 -27.18 -50.99 64.37
CA PRO A 4 -26.41 -50.53 63.23
C PRO A 4 -25.69 -49.22 63.58
N SER A 5 -24.37 -49.20 63.44
CA SER A 5 -23.55 -47.99 63.47
C SER A 5 -23.58 -47.30 62.10
N ILE A 6 -24.26 -46.17 62.02
CA ILE A 6 -24.20 -45.27 60.85
C ILE A 6 -22.87 -44.51 60.92
N PHE A 7 -21.94 -44.87 60.04
CA PHE A 7 -20.74 -44.07 59.77
C PHE A 7 -21.15 -42.79 59.01
N ALA A 8 -21.34 -41.69 59.74
CA ALA A 8 -21.33 -40.37 59.14
C ALA A 8 -19.88 -40.02 58.78
N ARG A 9 -19.57 -39.96 57.48
CA ARG A 9 -18.32 -39.33 57.01
C ARG A 9 -18.46 -37.81 57.16
N PRO A 10 -17.57 -37.12 57.90
CA PRO A 10 -17.58 -35.68 57.91
C PRO A 10 -17.08 -35.17 56.56
N GLY A 11 -18.01 -34.69 55.73
CA GLY A 11 -17.69 -33.83 54.61
C GLY A 11 -17.32 -32.46 55.14
N SER A 12 -16.05 -32.19 55.36
CA SER A 12 -15.59 -30.83 55.67
C SER A 12 -14.12 -30.65 55.31
N ARG A 13 -13.84 -29.89 54.25
CA ARG A 13 -12.70 -28.95 54.04
C ARG A 13 -12.54 -28.59 52.54
N GLN A 14 -13.51 -27.86 51.99
CA GLN A 14 -13.35 -27.23 50.65
C GLN A 14 -13.49 -25.69 50.68
N ALA A 15 -14.10 -25.11 51.72
CA ALA A 15 -14.36 -23.66 51.75
C ALA A 15 -13.09 -22.79 51.96
N GLY A 16 -12.11 -23.25 52.75
CA GLY A 16 -10.89 -22.48 53.04
C GLY A 16 -9.91 -22.40 51.86
N LEU A 17 -9.87 -23.44 51.00
CA LEU A 17 -9.10 -23.43 49.75
C LEU A 17 -9.76 -22.54 48.69
N SER A 18 -11.10 -22.53 48.63
CA SER A 18 -11.86 -21.70 47.70
C SER A 18 -11.66 -20.19 47.91
N TYR A 19 -11.57 -19.70 49.15
CA TYR A 19 -11.31 -18.28 49.41
C TYR A 19 -9.91 -17.85 48.94
N VAL A 20 -8.90 -18.65 49.26
CA VAL A 20 -7.51 -18.39 48.85
C VAL A 20 -7.39 -18.42 47.33
N GLU A 21 -8.03 -19.38 46.68
CA GLU A 21 -8.08 -19.48 45.22
C GLU A 21 -8.67 -18.23 44.57
N VAL A 22 -9.80 -17.73 45.08
CA VAL A 22 -10.43 -16.49 44.57
C VAL A 22 -9.50 -15.28 44.73
N VAL A 23 -8.84 -15.12 45.88
CA VAL A 23 -7.90 -14.01 46.10
C VAL A 23 -6.72 -14.10 45.16
N VAL A 24 -6.15 -15.30 44.99
CA VAL A 24 -5.04 -15.53 44.05
C VAL A 24 -5.48 -15.26 42.61
N SER A 25 -6.69 -15.68 42.20
CA SER A 25 -7.23 -15.36 40.87
C SER A 25 -7.36 -13.85 40.65
N ILE A 26 -7.87 -13.10 41.63
CA ILE A 26 -7.99 -11.64 41.53
C ILE A 26 -6.60 -10.99 41.36
N VAL A 27 -5.60 -11.45 42.12
CA VAL A 27 -4.22 -10.94 42.00
C VAL A 27 -3.66 -11.23 40.60
N ILE A 28 -3.85 -12.45 40.09
CA ILE A 28 -3.37 -12.83 38.75
C ILE A 28 -4.07 -12.02 37.66
N ILE A 29 -5.40 -11.87 37.72
CA ILE A 29 -6.18 -11.07 36.77
C ILE A 29 -5.71 -9.61 36.79
N SER A 30 -5.52 -9.04 37.99
CA SER A 30 -5.08 -7.64 38.14
C SER A 30 -3.68 -7.43 37.55
N ALA A 31 -2.75 -8.37 37.78
CA ALA A 31 -1.41 -8.33 37.22
C ALA A 31 -1.40 -8.50 35.69
N ALA A 32 -2.28 -9.33 35.14
CA ALA A 32 -2.39 -9.56 33.70
C ALA A 32 -3.13 -8.44 32.96
N LEU A 33 -3.95 -7.63 33.64
CA LEU A 33 -4.79 -6.63 33.01
C LEU A 33 -3.99 -5.50 32.34
N VAL A 34 -2.92 -5.04 32.99
CA VAL A 34 -2.08 -3.94 32.46
C VAL A 34 -1.46 -4.30 31.10
N PRO A 35 -0.69 -5.41 30.96
CA PRO A 35 -0.14 -5.79 29.65
C PRO A 35 -1.23 -6.15 28.63
N ALA A 36 -2.38 -6.70 29.07
CA ALA A 36 -3.50 -6.97 28.17
C ALA A 36 -4.10 -5.70 27.56
N LEU A 37 -4.29 -4.64 28.36
CA LEU A 37 -4.79 -3.36 27.86
C LEU A 37 -3.80 -2.69 26.90
N GLN A 38 -2.50 -2.77 27.20
CA GLN A 38 -1.45 -2.26 26.30
C GLN A 38 -1.45 -3.00 24.95
N ALA A 39 -1.60 -4.33 24.98
CA ALA A 39 -1.69 -5.13 23.76
C ALA A 39 -2.93 -4.78 22.93
N VAL A 40 -4.09 -4.55 23.55
CA VAL A 40 -5.32 -4.13 22.86
C VAL A 40 -5.14 -2.75 22.22
N GLN A 41 -4.56 -1.78 22.94
CA GLN A 41 -4.29 -0.44 22.38
C GLN A 41 -3.37 -0.51 21.17
N SER A 42 -2.28 -1.29 21.26
CA SER A 42 -1.38 -1.53 20.14
C SER A 42 -2.09 -2.21 18.97
N GLY A 43 -2.97 -3.18 19.24
CA GLY A 43 -3.76 -3.86 18.22
C GLY A 43 -4.72 -2.91 17.49
N ILE A 44 -5.40 -2.03 18.21
CA ILE A 44 -6.31 -1.02 17.62
C ILE A 44 -5.52 -0.03 16.76
N GLN A 45 -4.41 0.50 17.26
CA GLN A 45 -3.56 1.42 16.50
C GLN A 45 -3.06 0.76 15.21
N SER A 46 -2.59 -0.49 15.29
CA SER A 46 -2.16 -1.24 14.12
C SER A 46 -3.29 -1.45 13.11
N ALA A 47 -4.51 -1.74 13.57
CA ALA A 47 -5.67 -1.89 12.70
C ALA A 47 -6.00 -0.59 11.97
N THR A 48 -6.01 0.55 12.68
CA THR A 48 -6.30 1.86 12.07
C THR A 48 -5.26 2.29 11.04
N VAL A 49 -3.97 2.04 11.29
CA VAL A 49 -2.90 2.33 10.33
C VAL A 49 -3.00 1.43 9.10
N HIS A 50 -3.33 0.15 9.29
CA HIS A 50 -3.48 -0.78 8.18
C HIS A 50 -4.69 -0.41 7.30
N GLU A 51 -5.80 -0.02 7.91
CA GLU A 51 -6.99 0.46 7.20
C GLU A 51 -6.68 1.71 6.35
N ASP A 52 -6.03 2.72 6.92
CA ASP A 52 -5.63 3.94 6.20
C ASP A 52 -4.67 3.64 5.04
N LEU A 53 -3.67 2.78 5.27
CA LEU A 53 -2.72 2.37 4.22
C LEU A 53 -3.41 1.61 3.10
N ALA A 54 -4.31 0.66 3.43
CA ALA A 54 -5.08 -0.08 2.44
C ALA A 54 -5.98 0.86 1.64
N GLN A 55 -6.67 1.79 2.29
CA GLN A 55 -7.52 2.78 1.64
C GLN A 55 -6.72 3.63 0.64
N LYS A 56 -5.57 4.18 1.04
CA LYS A 56 -4.70 4.97 0.15
C LYS A 56 -4.14 4.14 -1.00
N HIS A 57 -3.76 2.90 -0.73
CA HIS A 57 -3.28 1.98 -1.77
C HIS A 57 -4.36 1.71 -2.83
N TYR A 58 -5.59 1.36 -2.43
CA TYR A 58 -6.69 1.14 -3.38
C TYR A 58 -7.13 2.43 -4.08
N TYR A 59 -7.04 3.57 -3.40
CA TYR A 59 -7.33 4.87 -3.99
C TYR A 59 -6.37 5.20 -5.15
N LEU A 60 -5.06 4.99 -4.98
CA LEU A 60 -4.08 5.13 -6.06
C LEU A 60 -4.21 4.04 -7.12
N LEU A 61 -4.41 2.79 -6.72
CA LEU A 61 -4.57 1.66 -7.64
C LEU A 61 -5.74 1.90 -8.60
N SER A 62 -6.86 2.43 -8.11
CA SER A 62 -8.00 2.77 -8.95
C SER A 62 -7.65 3.77 -10.04
N LYS A 63 -6.85 4.81 -9.71
CA LYS A 63 -6.42 5.82 -10.68
C LYS A 63 -5.41 5.25 -11.68
N MET A 64 -4.49 4.42 -11.21
CA MET A 64 -3.55 3.75 -12.09
C MET A 64 -4.27 2.80 -13.07
N GLN A 65 -5.30 2.09 -12.63
CA GLN A 65 -6.13 1.26 -13.50
C GLN A 65 -6.93 2.09 -14.51
N GLU A 66 -7.44 3.26 -14.11
CA GLU A 66 -8.09 4.21 -15.01
C GLU A 66 -7.14 4.66 -16.12
N VAL A 67 -5.91 5.02 -15.78
CA VAL A 67 -4.88 5.43 -16.77
C VAL A 67 -4.48 4.25 -17.65
N GLN A 68 -4.24 3.07 -17.08
CA GLN A 68 -3.89 1.86 -17.84
C GLN A 68 -5.01 1.33 -18.74
N ALA A 69 -6.27 1.74 -18.50
CA ALA A 69 -7.38 1.39 -19.37
C ALA A 69 -7.44 2.23 -20.66
N THR A 70 -6.65 3.31 -20.75
CA THR A 70 -6.53 4.11 -21.97
C THR A 70 -5.67 3.42 -23.02
N SER A 71 -5.79 3.85 -24.27
CA SER A 71 -4.99 3.26 -25.33
C SER A 71 -3.51 3.62 -25.17
N PHE A 72 -2.62 2.72 -25.61
CA PHE A 72 -1.19 2.98 -25.52
C PHE A 72 -0.75 4.23 -26.31
N ASP A 73 -1.40 4.48 -27.45
CA ASP A 73 -1.12 5.68 -28.27
C ASP A 73 -1.50 6.98 -27.54
N GLU A 74 -2.59 6.98 -26.76
CA GLU A 74 -2.97 8.13 -25.90
C GLU A 74 -1.99 8.34 -24.74
N LEU A 75 -1.42 7.26 -24.19
CA LEU A 75 -0.40 7.35 -23.15
C LEU A 75 0.90 7.96 -23.68
N LEU A 76 1.32 7.59 -24.91
CA LEU A 76 2.48 8.19 -25.57
C LEU A 76 2.27 9.70 -25.78
N ALA A 77 1.13 10.09 -26.35
CA ALA A 77 0.81 11.49 -26.59
C ALA A 77 0.74 12.31 -25.28
N ALA A 78 0.23 11.71 -24.20
CA ALA A 78 0.18 12.36 -22.90
C ALA A 78 1.55 12.46 -22.21
N ALA A 79 2.45 11.48 -22.42
CA ALA A 79 3.83 11.53 -21.95
C ALA A 79 4.62 12.63 -22.69
N ASP A 80 4.49 12.70 -24.01
CA ASP A 80 5.06 13.75 -24.85
C ASP A 80 4.57 15.14 -24.40
N ALA A 81 3.25 15.30 -24.24
CA ALA A 81 2.67 16.55 -23.77
C ALA A 81 3.10 16.96 -22.34
N ALA A 82 3.44 16.00 -21.48
CA ALA A 82 3.99 16.29 -20.16
C ALA A 82 5.45 16.76 -20.25
N GLY A 83 6.22 16.21 -21.18
CA GLY A 83 7.59 16.61 -21.53
C GLY A 83 8.67 16.26 -20.49
N ALA A 84 8.30 15.80 -19.29
CA ALA A 84 9.23 15.36 -18.26
C ALA A 84 8.56 14.42 -17.24
N HIS A 85 9.32 13.45 -16.71
CA HIS A 85 8.88 12.54 -15.64
C HIS A 85 8.49 13.25 -14.31
N THR A 86 8.85 14.52 -14.14
CA THR A 86 8.49 15.35 -12.99
C THR A 86 7.30 16.27 -13.23
N ALA A 87 6.78 16.32 -14.46
CA ALA A 87 5.65 17.16 -14.82
C ALA A 87 4.33 16.37 -14.71
N ALA A 88 3.32 16.99 -14.09
CA ALA A 88 2.00 16.39 -13.97
C ALA A 88 1.33 16.29 -15.34
N SER A 89 0.85 15.09 -15.70
CA SER A 89 0.15 14.83 -16.95
C SER A 89 -1.32 15.25 -16.89
N SER A 90 -1.97 15.24 -18.05
CA SER A 90 -3.41 15.51 -18.23
C SER A 90 -4.32 14.54 -17.48
N TYR A 91 -3.80 13.37 -17.05
CA TYR A 91 -4.55 12.40 -16.27
C TYR A 91 -4.60 12.73 -14.78
N SER A 92 -3.87 13.73 -14.32
CA SER A 92 -3.93 14.18 -12.92
C SER A 92 -5.31 14.74 -12.57
N ASP A 93 -5.74 14.54 -11.32
CA ASP A 93 -6.95 15.20 -10.82
C ASP A 93 -6.78 16.74 -10.86
N ALA A 94 -7.88 17.47 -10.86
CA ALA A 94 -7.87 18.93 -10.91
C ALA A 94 -7.08 19.52 -9.74
N SER A 95 -6.37 20.63 -9.98
CA SER A 95 -5.66 21.33 -8.90
C SER A 95 -6.62 21.84 -7.83
N GLY A 96 -6.25 21.69 -6.56
CA GLY A 96 -7.04 22.19 -5.43
C GLY A 96 -8.11 21.23 -4.92
N THR A 97 -8.17 19.99 -5.41
CA THR A 97 -8.96 18.92 -4.78
C THR A 97 -8.24 18.36 -3.56
N ASP A 98 -9.00 17.98 -2.53
CA ASP A 98 -8.46 17.20 -1.40
C ASP A 98 -7.91 15.87 -1.90
N ASP A 99 -6.80 15.40 -1.30
CA ASP A 99 -6.10 14.17 -1.65
C ASP A 99 -5.85 14.00 -3.17
N ARG A 100 -5.57 15.11 -3.85
CA ARG A 100 -5.35 15.15 -5.31
C ARG A 100 -4.38 14.05 -5.76
N ARG A 101 -4.84 13.18 -6.66
CA ARG A 101 -3.98 12.20 -7.31
C ARG A 101 -3.29 12.84 -8.50
N VAL A 102 -1.96 12.86 -8.46
CA VAL A 102 -1.12 13.39 -9.52
C VAL A 102 -0.57 12.20 -10.31
N VAL A 103 -0.68 12.28 -11.63
CA VAL A 103 -0.16 11.28 -12.55
C VAL A 103 1.00 11.88 -13.30
N TYR A 104 2.13 11.19 -13.31
CA TYR A 104 3.30 11.51 -14.11
C TYR A 104 3.44 10.45 -15.19
N LEU A 105 3.77 10.90 -16.39
CA LEU A 105 4.02 10.06 -17.55
C LEU A 105 5.32 10.49 -18.19
N SER A 106 6.14 9.51 -18.57
CA SER A 106 7.37 9.74 -19.31
C SER A 106 7.67 8.52 -20.17
N PHE A 107 8.33 8.75 -21.29
CA PHE A 107 9.02 7.68 -21.99
C PHE A 107 10.11 7.09 -21.08
N TYR A 108 10.37 5.80 -21.23
CA TYR A 108 11.28 5.04 -20.39
C TYR A 108 12.30 4.29 -21.24
N ASP A 109 13.58 4.66 -21.12
CA ASP A 109 14.71 3.91 -21.65
C ASP A 109 15.10 2.82 -20.64
N ALA A 110 14.93 1.56 -21.04
CA ALA A 110 15.27 0.40 -20.22
C ALA A 110 16.64 -0.21 -20.60
N ASP A 111 17.15 0.09 -21.79
CA ASP A 111 18.38 -0.48 -22.33
C ASP A 111 19.58 0.47 -22.27
N ASP A 112 19.38 1.70 -21.77
CA ASP A 112 20.43 2.74 -21.61
C ASP A 112 21.15 2.95 -22.94
N SER A 113 20.35 3.08 -24.01
CA SER A 113 20.85 3.07 -25.39
C SER A 113 21.74 4.28 -25.67
N ASP A 114 21.49 5.39 -24.99
CA ASP A 114 22.30 6.61 -25.03
C ASP A 114 23.52 6.61 -24.08
N GLY A 115 23.58 5.64 -23.16
CA GLY A 115 24.70 5.42 -22.24
C GLY A 115 24.86 6.51 -21.18
N ASP A 116 23.82 7.27 -20.88
CA ASP A 116 23.85 8.32 -19.86
C ASP A 116 23.38 7.85 -18.47
N ASN A 117 22.94 6.59 -18.39
CA ASN A 117 22.46 5.90 -17.20
C ASN A 117 21.28 6.63 -16.53
N ASN A 118 20.47 7.34 -17.33
CA ASN A 118 19.23 7.95 -16.90
C ASN A 118 18.06 7.39 -17.73
N PRO A 119 17.10 6.69 -17.10
CA PRO A 119 16.02 6.02 -17.83
C PRO A 119 14.96 6.97 -18.40
N PHE A 120 15.10 8.28 -18.19
CA PHE A 120 14.15 9.30 -18.65
C PHE A 120 14.75 10.27 -19.67
N THR A 121 15.99 10.04 -20.07
CA THR A 121 16.63 10.65 -21.23
C THR A 121 16.60 9.61 -22.33
N ILE A 122 16.18 10.03 -23.52
CA ILE A 122 16.20 9.16 -24.68
C ILE A 122 16.75 9.97 -25.84
N ASP A 123 17.72 9.40 -26.54
CA ASP A 123 18.26 9.98 -27.76
C ASP A 123 17.15 10.01 -28.82
N ASP A 124 16.92 11.16 -29.45
CA ASP A 124 15.94 11.35 -30.52
C ASP A 124 16.52 10.75 -31.82
N PRO A 125 16.15 9.51 -32.21
CA PRO A 125 16.82 8.78 -33.27
C PRO A 125 16.53 9.38 -34.64
N ASN A 126 15.43 10.14 -34.77
CA ASN A 126 15.02 10.71 -36.05
C ASN A 126 15.34 12.22 -36.17
N THR A 127 15.73 12.85 -35.05
CA THR A 127 16.15 14.26 -34.97
C THR A 127 15.10 15.23 -35.55
N ASP A 128 13.82 14.88 -35.44
CA ASP A 128 12.73 15.76 -35.88
C ASP A 128 12.44 16.88 -34.86
N GLY A 129 13.09 16.81 -33.68
CA GLY A 129 13.10 17.86 -32.67
C GLY A 129 11.89 17.81 -31.73
N ASP A 130 11.15 16.71 -31.72
CA ASP A 130 10.11 16.45 -30.71
C ASP A 130 10.63 15.71 -29.46
N ASN A 131 11.91 15.30 -29.45
CA ASN A 131 12.54 14.55 -28.35
C ASN A 131 11.80 13.21 -28.04
N ASN A 132 11.06 12.69 -29.01
CA ASN A 132 10.33 11.44 -28.91
C ASN A 132 11.06 10.35 -29.72
N PRO A 133 11.57 9.30 -29.06
CA PRO A 133 12.28 8.22 -29.74
C PRO A 133 11.39 7.26 -30.52
N TYR A 134 10.06 7.43 -30.46
CA TYR A 134 9.09 6.50 -31.03
C TYR A 134 8.39 7.04 -32.28
N THR A 135 9.00 8.02 -32.93
CA THR A 135 8.51 8.67 -34.15
C THR A 135 8.76 7.80 -35.40
N ALA A 136 7.68 7.15 -35.82
CA ALA A 136 7.49 6.45 -37.10
C ALA A 136 8.26 5.13 -37.31
N SER A 137 7.47 4.05 -37.37
CA SER A 137 7.83 2.64 -37.60
C SER A 137 8.30 1.90 -36.33
N LEU A 138 7.46 0.95 -35.88
CA LEU A 138 7.73 0.05 -34.76
C LEU A 138 8.68 -1.08 -35.20
N ASP A 139 9.54 -0.80 -36.17
CA ASP A 139 10.05 -1.82 -37.09
C ASP A 139 11.49 -2.19 -36.76
N GLU A 140 12.28 -1.33 -36.11
CA GLU A 140 13.64 -1.67 -35.70
C GLU A 140 14.01 -1.09 -34.31
N ALA A 141 14.25 -2.01 -33.37
CA ALA A 141 15.08 -1.90 -32.15
C ALA A 141 14.52 -1.32 -30.83
N GLY A 142 13.43 -0.54 -30.77
CA GLY A 142 12.91 -0.03 -29.48
C GLY A 142 11.43 -0.32 -29.26
N VAL A 143 11.05 -1.20 -28.33
CA VAL A 143 9.64 -1.30 -27.91
C VAL A 143 9.32 -0.06 -27.09
N PRO A 144 8.26 0.70 -27.40
CA PRO A 144 7.91 1.86 -26.58
C PRO A 144 7.50 1.42 -25.19
N LEU A 145 8.18 1.95 -24.18
CA LEU A 145 7.83 1.81 -22.78
C LEU A 145 7.41 3.17 -22.23
N VAL A 146 6.26 3.18 -21.56
CA VAL A 146 5.77 4.35 -20.83
C VAL A 146 5.84 4.05 -19.34
N TRP A 147 6.59 4.88 -18.62
CA TRP A 147 6.57 4.90 -17.17
C TRP A 147 5.40 5.73 -16.69
N ILE A 148 4.65 5.16 -15.75
CA ILE A 148 3.49 5.79 -15.12
C ILE A 148 3.72 5.80 -13.62
N ARG A 149 3.61 6.98 -13.01
CA ARG A 149 3.56 7.13 -11.56
C ARG A 149 2.28 7.83 -11.17
N THR A 150 1.60 7.28 -10.18
CA THR A 150 0.45 7.91 -9.52
C THR A 150 0.82 8.18 -8.07
N GLU A 151 0.57 9.38 -7.57
CA GLU A 151 0.83 9.72 -6.17
C GLU A 151 -0.27 10.61 -5.60
N ILE A 152 -0.43 10.58 -4.27
CA ILE A 152 -1.27 11.55 -3.58
C ILE A 152 -0.41 12.78 -3.31
N GLN A 153 -0.84 13.95 -3.79
CA GLN A 153 -0.10 15.19 -3.66
C GLN A 153 0.27 15.47 -2.19
N ASN A 154 1.51 15.88 -1.95
CA ASN A 154 2.07 16.15 -0.62
C ASN A 154 2.08 14.93 0.34
N SER A 155 2.04 13.72 -0.21
CA SER A 155 2.10 12.49 0.57
C SER A 155 3.22 11.56 0.07
N PRO A 156 3.74 10.65 0.92
CA PRO A 156 4.73 9.66 0.52
C PRO A 156 4.14 8.48 -0.25
N PHE A 157 2.82 8.41 -0.41
CA PHE A 157 2.15 7.31 -1.11
C PHE A 157 2.20 7.52 -2.62
N SER A 158 2.91 6.62 -3.31
CA SER A 158 2.94 6.52 -4.76
C SER A 158 2.83 5.07 -5.21
N LEU A 159 2.36 4.87 -6.44
CA LEU A 159 2.42 3.62 -7.17
C LEU A 159 3.02 3.88 -8.54
N GLU A 160 3.91 3.00 -8.97
CA GLU A 160 4.63 3.12 -10.24
C GLU A 160 4.49 1.84 -11.04
N THR A 161 4.47 1.98 -12.37
CA THR A 161 4.40 0.85 -13.30
C THR A 161 5.04 1.19 -14.63
N LEU A 162 5.27 0.15 -15.43
CA LEU A 162 5.72 0.27 -16.82
C LEU A 162 4.65 -0.36 -17.70
N VAL A 163 4.24 0.39 -18.72
CA VAL A 163 3.30 -0.09 -19.74
C VAL A 163 4.04 -0.20 -21.07
N ARG A 164 3.75 -1.28 -21.78
CA ARG A 164 4.21 -1.52 -23.15
C ARG A 164 3.04 -1.99 -24.00
N ARG A 165 3.16 -1.84 -25.31
CA ARG A 165 2.21 -2.41 -26.28
C ARG A 165 2.27 -3.94 -26.33
#